data_AF-A0A8C1XGZ5-F1
#
_entry.id   AF-A0A8C1XGZ5-F1
#
_cell.length_a   1.000
_cell.length_b   1.000
_cell.length_c   1.000
_cell.angle_alpha   90.00
_cell.angle_beta   90.00
_cell.angle_gamma   90.00
#
_symmetry.space_group_name_H-M   'P 1'
#
loop_
_entity.id
_entity.type
_entity.pdbx_description
1 polymer ?
#
loop_
_entity_poly.entity_id
_entity_poly.type
_entity_poly.pdbx_seq_one_letter_code
_entity_poly.pdbx_strand_id
1 'polypeptide(L)'
;DKSSCTSYAKLEFGEGTKLTVLAADITLPKVKILPPSPKELCSQNKTDKWSTLVCVATGFYPGHVSVSWKVNGEERQDRVSTDTSAQQNKTTLMYHISSRMKIDDMDWIDPKNNFTCTVHFFNGKAYVNVTNTINGQKVKPKGLKLLGFGYILFLSKSLLYALIVAGVVCKYKFSAKKKQLPED
;
A
#
# COMPACT_ATOMS: atom_id res chain seq x y z
N ASP A 1 -64.40 14.56 4.21
CA ASP A 1 -63.01 14.37 3.71
C ASP A 1 -62.34 15.67 3.31
N LYS A 2 -61.45 16.19 4.14
CA LYS A 2 -60.43 17.17 3.72
C LYS A 2 -59.15 16.93 4.52
N SER A 3 -58.37 15.95 4.08
CA SER A 3 -56.97 15.77 4.47
C SER A 3 -56.09 16.56 3.51
N SER A 4 -55.74 17.79 3.90
CA SER A 4 -54.74 18.60 3.20
C SER A 4 -53.35 18.17 3.65
N CYS A 5 -52.59 17.50 2.78
CA CYS A 5 -51.18 17.22 3.01
C CYS A 5 -50.37 18.50 2.79
N THR A 6 -49.86 19.10 3.87
CA THR A 6 -48.86 20.16 3.79
C THR A 6 -47.59 19.63 3.13
N SER A 7 -47.27 20.16 1.94
CA SER A 7 -46.00 19.91 1.25
C SER A 7 -44.87 20.62 2.01
N TYR A 8 -43.99 19.86 2.65
CA TYR A 8 -42.77 20.41 3.23
C TYR A 8 -41.82 20.81 2.08
N ALA A 9 -41.61 22.10 1.88
CA ALA A 9 -40.59 22.59 0.96
C ALA A 9 -39.20 22.21 1.47
N LYS A 10 -38.38 21.57 0.62
CA LYS A 10 -36.99 21.27 0.92
C LYS A 10 -36.22 22.58 1.06
N LEU A 11 -35.60 22.81 2.22
CA LEU A 11 -34.73 23.95 2.44
C LEU A 11 -33.32 23.59 1.94
N GLU A 12 -32.82 24.36 0.98
CA GLU A 12 -31.45 24.26 0.45
C GLU A 12 -30.61 25.35 1.13
N PHE A 13 -29.54 24.95 1.84
CA PHE A 13 -28.54 25.88 2.35
C PHE A 13 -27.40 26.01 1.33
N GLY A 14 -26.85 27.22 1.15
CA GLY A 14 -25.66 27.42 0.33
C GLY A 14 -24.40 26.81 0.96
N GLU A 15 -23.27 26.84 0.24
CA GLU A 15 -22.01 26.23 0.68
C GLU A 15 -21.40 26.84 1.96
N GLY A 16 -21.85 28.06 2.33
CA GLY A 16 -21.31 28.80 3.46
C GLY A 16 -19.97 29.46 3.16
N THR A 17 -19.40 30.16 4.15
CA THR A 17 -18.08 30.79 4.02
C THR A 17 -17.30 30.59 5.32
N LYS A 18 -16.09 30.04 5.20
CA LYS A 18 -15.20 29.86 6.34
C LYS A 18 -14.29 31.07 6.48
N LEU A 19 -14.51 31.86 7.54
CA LEU A 19 -13.60 32.95 7.92
C LEU A 19 -12.52 32.42 8.87
N THR A 20 -11.26 32.72 8.59
CA THR A 20 -10.14 32.47 9.52
C THR A 20 -9.48 33.79 9.87
N VAL A 21 -9.48 34.15 11.15
CA VAL A 21 -8.74 35.30 11.66
C VAL A 21 -7.30 34.88 11.85
N LEU A 22 -6.38 35.53 11.13
CA LEU A 22 -4.96 35.21 11.17
C LEU A 22 -4.37 35.61 12.53
N ALA A 23 -3.81 34.63 13.25
CA ALA A 23 -3.17 34.81 14.55
C ALA A 23 -1.65 34.60 14.51
N ALA A 24 -1.13 34.17 13.36
CA ALA A 24 0.29 33.88 13.14
C ALA A 24 0.64 34.08 11.66
N ASP A 25 1.94 34.06 11.37
CA ASP A 25 2.44 34.15 10.00
C ASP A 25 2.03 32.94 9.15
N ILE A 26 1.72 33.23 7.89
CA ILE A 26 1.29 32.24 6.92
C ILE A 26 2.46 31.34 6.55
N THR A 27 2.27 30.03 6.64
CA THR A 27 3.28 29.03 6.31
C THR A 27 2.74 28.09 5.24
N LEU A 28 3.50 27.91 4.16
CA LEU A 28 3.12 27.03 3.05
C LEU A 28 3.20 25.54 3.43
N PRO A 29 2.33 24.69 2.85
CA PRO A 29 2.36 23.26 3.10
C PRO A 29 3.58 22.58 2.49
N LYS A 30 4.11 21.60 3.21
CA LYS A 30 5.06 20.62 2.69
C LYS A 30 4.28 19.39 2.25
N VAL A 31 4.29 19.11 0.95
CA VAL A 31 3.53 18.03 0.33
C VAL A 31 4.43 16.84 0.07
N LYS A 32 4.03 15.66 0.54
CA LYS A 32 4.72 14.40 0.30
C LYS A 32 3.75 13.32 -0.12
N ILE A 33 4.07 12.59 -1.19
CA ILE A 33 3.32 11.39 -1.57
C ILE A 33 4.07 10.16 -1.04
N LEU A 34 3.34 9.29 -0.36
CA LEU A 34 3.79 8.00 0.10
C LEU A 34 3.34 6.94 -0.92
N PRO A 35 4.28 6.12 -1.44
CA PRO A 35 3.95 5.02 -2.34
C PRO A 35 3.16 3.93 -1.60
N PRO A 36 2.51 3.00 -2.33
CA PRO A 36 1.79 1.91 -1.71
C PRO A 36 2.76 1.01 -0.94
N SER A 37 2.27 0.38 0.12
CA SER A 37 3.14 -0.48 0.90
C SER A 37 3.48 -1.76 0.10
N PRO A 38 4.70 -2.30 0.19
CA PRO A 38 5.06 -3.54 -0.52
C PRO A 38 4.17 -4.74 -0.13
N LYS A 39 3.64 -4.75 1.10
CA LYS A 39 2.70 -5.78 1.58
C LYS A 39 1.34 -5.66 0.88
N GLU A 40 0.91 -4.45 0.58
CA GLU A 40 -0.36 -4.17 -0.09
C GLU A 40 -0.32 -4.60 -1.56
N LEU A 41 0.81 -4.40 -2.23
CA LEU A 41 1.07 -4.79 -3.63
C LEU A 41 1.26 -6.30 -3.81
N CYS A 42 1.93 -6.97 -2.87
CA CYS A 42 2.28 -8.40 -2.99
C CYS A 42 1.25 -9.34 -2.33
N SER A 43 0.08 -8.83 -1.91
CA SER A 43 -0.92 -9.62 -1.21
C SER A 43 -1.62 -10.61 -2.15
N GLN A 44 -1.22 -11.88 -2.11
CA GLN A 44 -1.79 -12.96 -2.95
C GLN A 44 -3.29 -13.22 -2.68
N ASN A 45 -3.80 -12.82 -1.52
CA ASN A 45 -5.18 -13.08 -1.09
C ASN A 45 -6.18 -11.97 -1.48
N LYS A 46 -5.78 -11.00 -2.31
CA LYS A 46 -6.70 -9.94 -2.78
C LYS A 46 -7.36 -10.38 -4.08
N THR A 47 -8.70 -10.43 -4.06
CA THR A 47 -9.53 -10.59 -5.27
C THR A 47 -9.37 -9.41 -6.21
N ASP A 48 -9.12 -8.22 -5.64
CA ASP A 48 -8.98 -6.98 -6.39
C ASP A 48 -7.58 -6.36 -6.25
N LYS A 49 -6.94 -6.10 -7.39
CA LYS A 49 -5.57 -5.56 -7.49
C LYS A 49 -5.52 -4.04 -7.40
N TRP A 50 -5.87 -3.51 -6.23
CA TRP A 50 -5.75 -2.08 -5.93
C TRP A 50 -4.78 -1.80 -4.79
N SER A 51 -4.09 -0.69 -4.95
CA SER A 51 -3.10 -0.14 -4.03
C SER A 51 -3.42 1.31 -3.69
N THR A 52 -3.00 1.74 -2.50
CA THR A 52 -3.32 3.06 -1.97
C THR A 52 -2.10 3.97 -2.01
N LEU A 53 -2.23 5.13 -2.67
CA LEU A 53 -1.32 6.25 -2.53
C LEU A 53 -1.82 7.19 -1.44
N VAL A 54 -0.90 7.76 -0.67
CA VAL A 54 -1.24 8.73 0.39
C VAL A 54 -0.47 10.02 0.17
N CYS A 55 -1.18 11.11 -0.08
CA CYS A 55 -0.61 12.46 -0.06
C CYS A 55 -0.78 13.05 1.34
N VAL A 56 0.31 13.53 1.90
CA VAL A 56 0.37 14.14 3.22
C VAL A 56 0.88 15.56 3.05
N ALA A 57 0.04 16.53 3.41
CA ALA A 57 0.42 17.94 3.50
C ALA A 57 0.59 18.32 4.97
N THR A 58 1.73 18.93 5.31
CA THR A 58 2.10 19.19 6.71
C THR A 58 2.73 20.55 6.88
N GLY A 59 2.67 21.08 8.11
CA GLY A 59 3.43 22.25 8.51
C GLY A 59 2.91 23.56 7.93
N PHE A 60 1.61 23.63 7.61
CA PHE A 60 0.99 24.83 7.04
C PHE A 60 0.12 25.57 8.04
N TYR A 61 -0.08 26.85 7.77
CA TYR A 61 -1.01 27.71 8.48
C TYR A 61 -1.44 28.84 7.54
N PRO A 62 -2.75 29.16 7.38
CA PRO A 62 -3.92 28.64 8.10
C PRO A 62 -4.43 27.28 7.57
N GLY A 63 -5.36 26.64 8.29
CA GLY A 63 -5.82 25.27 8.03
C GLY A 63 -6.79 25.06 6.85
N HIS A 64 -7.03 26.06 6.00
CA HIS A 64 -7.97 25.95 4.87
C HIS A 64 -7.23 25.57 3.58
N VAL A 65 -7.40 24.33 3.15
CA VAL A 65 -6.76 23.75 1.96
C VAL A 65 -7.72 22.83 1.23
N SER A 66 -7.54 22.72 -0.09
CA SER A 66 -8.14 21.68 -0.91
C SER A 66 -7.03 20.81 -1.49
N VAL A 67 -7.28 19.50 -1.62
CA VAL A 67 -6.32 18.53 -2.16
C VAL A 67 -6.93 17.88 -3.39
N SER A 68 -6.22 17.92 -4.51
CA SER A 68 -6.60 17.31 -5.77
C SER A 68 -5.50 16.37 -6.28
N TRP A 69 -5.90 15.38 -7.07
CA TRP A 69 -5.00 14.39 -7.67
C TRP A 69 -5.02 14.50 -9.17
N LYS A 70 -3.86 14.22 -9.78
CA LYS A 70 -3.72 14.01 -11.22
C LYS A 70 -2.96 12.72 -11.49
N VAL A 71 -3.40 11.99 -12.51
CA VAL A 71 -2.72 10.81 -13.05
C VAL A 71 -2.37 11.11 -14.50
N ASN A 72 -1.09 11.05 -14.86
CA ASN A 72 -0.62 11.37 -16.22
C ASN A 72 -1.04 12.76 -16.72
N GLY A 73 -1.22 13.71 -15.81
CA GLY A 73 -1.67 15.08 -16.11
C GLY A 73 -3.19 15.28 -16.08
N GLU A 74 -3.99 14.22 -16.06
CA GLU A 74 -5.45 14.29 -16.01
C GLU A 74 -5.97 14.29 -14.58
N GLU A 75 -6.98 15.13 -14.28
CA GLU A 75 -7.56 15.23 -12.95
C GLU A 75 -8.33 13.97 -12.57
N ARG A 76 -8.12 13.51 -11.33
CA ARG A 76 -8.72 12.29 -10.83
C ARG A 76 -9.44 12.53 -9.50
N GLN A 77 -10.73 12.22 -9.48
CA GLN A 77 -11.58 12.34 -8.29
C GLN A 77 -12.17 11.00 -7.83
N ASP A 78 -12.04 9.93 -8.62
CA ASP A 78 -12.93 8.78 -8.49
C ASP A 78 -12.68 7.86 -7.30
N ARG A 79 -11.48 7.55 -6.84
CA ARG A 79 -11.30 6.70 -5.64
C ARG A 79 -10.47 7.43 -4.62
N VAL A 80 -10.78 8.71 -4.50
CA VAL A 80 -10.10 9.68 -3.65
C VAL A 80 -10.89 9.87 -2.38
N SER A 81 -10.20 9.74 -1.25
CA SER A 81 -10.74 10.01 0.08
C SER A 81 -9.79 11.00 0.75
N THR A 82 -10.24 12.26 0.82
CA THR A 82 -9.53 13.35 1.50
C THR A 82 -10.15 13.56 2.88
N ASP A 83 -9.31 13.80 3.89
CA ASP A 83 -9.80 14.10 5.23
C ASP A 83 -10.73 15.32 5.19
N THR A 84 -11.84 15.28 5.94
CA THR A 84 -12.88 16.33 5.90
C THR A 84 -12.35 17.70 6.30
N SER A 85 -11.31 17.75 7.15
CA SER A 85 -10.69 19.00 7.57
C SER A 85 -9.23 18.80 7.97
N ALA A 86 -8.42 19.85 7.82
CA ALA A 86 -7.05 19.85 8.30
C ALA A 86 -7.03 19.83 9.83
N GLN A 87 -6.21 18.95 10.40
CA GLN A 87 -6.03 18.84 11.84
C GLN A 87 -4.85 19.69 12.30
N GLN A 88 -5.00 20.37 13.43
CA GLN A 88 -3.93 21.16 14.02
C GLN A 88 -3.12 20.31 14.99
N ASN A 89 -1.80 20.37 14.87
CA ASN A 89 -0.89 19.78 15.83
C ASN A 89 -0.85 20.67 17.09
N LYS A 90 -1.15 20.09 18.26
CA LYS A 90 -1.26 20.83 19.54
C LYS A 90 0.05 21.47 20.00
N THR A 91 1.20 20.94 19.59
CA THR A 91 2.52 21.42 20.03
C THR A 91 3.07 22.48 19.09
N THR A 92 3.05 22.21 17.78
CA THR A 92 3.61 23.15 16.77
C THR A 92 2.63 24.21 16.33
N LEU A 93 1.34 24.04 16.66
CA LEU A 93 0.21 24.86 16.19
C LEU A 93 0.04 24.86 14.66
N MET A 94 0.76 24.00 13.94
CA MET A 94 0.67 23.86 12.49
C MET A 94 -0.39 22.84 12.08
N TYR A 95 -0.98 23.05 10.91
CA TYR A 95 -1.97 22.15 10.34
C TYR A 95 -1.33 21.04 9.49
N HIS A 96 -2.05 19.93 9.38
CA HIS A 96 -1.78 18.84 8.47
C HIS A 96 -3.10 18.27 7.91
N ILE A 97 -3.03 17.70 6.71
CA ILE A 97 -4.14 17.01 6.06
C ILE A 97 -3.60 15.84 5.25
N SER A 98 -4.36 14.75 5.16
CA SER A 98 -4.04 13.63 4.29
C SER A 98 -5.14 13.38 3.26
N SER A 99 -4.73 12.92 2.09
CA SER A 99 -5.62 12.44 1.03
C SER A 99 -5.12 11.10 0.53
N ARG A 100 -6.04 10.16 0.33
CA ARG A 100 -5.76 8.79 -0.08
C ARG A 100 -6.41 8.51 -1.42
N MET A 101 -5.67 7.97 -2.37
CA MET A 101 -6.18 7.60 -3.68
C MET A 101 -5.93 6.12 -3.93
N LYS A 102 -6.98 5.36 -4.26
CA LYS A 102 -6.83 3.97 -4.71
C LYS A 102 -6.55 3.94 -6.20
N ILE A 103 -5.54 3.18 -6.61
CA ILE A 103 -5.13 3.00 -8.00
C ILE A 103 -5.01 1.51 -8.31
N ASP A 104 -4.99 1.17 -9.60
CA ASP A 104 -4.69 -0.19 -10.04
C ASP A 104 -3.22 -0.52 -9.81
N ASP A 105 -2.92 -1.75 -9.39
CA ASP A 105 -1.55 -2.21 -9.20
C ASP A 105 -0.75 -2.15 -10.51
N MET A 106 -1.41 -2.41 -11.65
CA MET A 106 -0.77 -2.33 -12.97
C MET A 106 -0.37 -0.89 -13.31
N ASP A 107 -1.21 0.08 -12.96
CA ASP A 107 -0.91 1.50 -13.16
C ASP A 107 0.28 1.93 -12.29
N TRP A 108 0.36 1.44 -11.05
CA TRP A 108 1.49 1.72 -10.16
C TRP A 108 2.80 1.08 -10.66
N ILE A 109 2.75 -0.13 -11.21
CA ILE A 109 3.93 -0.87 -11.64
C ILE A 109 4.55 -0.27 -12.91
N ASP A 110 3.76 0.41 -13.74
CA ASP A 110 4.27 1.10 -14.93
C ASP A 110 5.02 2.40 -14.55
N PRO A 111 6.35 2.46 -14.75
CA PRO A 111 7.12 3.67 -14.45
C PRO A 111 6.82 4.85 -15.37
N LYS A 112 6.08 4.64 -16.47
CA LYS A 112 5.61 5.73 -17.33
C LYS A 112 4.49 6.54 -16.67
N ASN A 113 3.76 5.92 -15.75
CA ASN A 113 2.68 6.60 -15.07
C ASN A 113 3.21 7.55 -14.00
N ASN A 114 2.68 8.77 -14.00
CA ASN A 114 2.97 9.78 -12.99
C ASN A 114 1.72 10.07 -12.14
N PHE A 115 1.93 10.26 -10.86
CA PHE A 115 0.90 10.55 -9.87
C PHE A 115 1.26 11.85 -9.19
N THR A 116 0.42 12.86 -9.36
CA THR A 116 0.63 14.20 -8.83
C THR A 116 -0.44 14.55 -7.83
N CYS A 117 -0.03 14.98 -6.64
CA CYS A 117 -0.91 15.55 -5.62
C CYS A 117 -0.71 17.06 -5.60
N THR A 118 -1.81 17.80 -5.68
CA THR A 118 -1.83 19.27 -5.64
C THR A 118 -2.60 19.74 -4.42
N VAL A 119 -1.98 20.58 -3.62
CA VAL A 119 -2.62 21.25 -2.48
C VAL A 119 -2.87 22.71 -2.86
N HIS A 120 -4.14 23.06 -2.97
CA HIS A 120 -4.62 24.42 -3.17
C HIS A 120 -4.64 25.12 -1.81
N PHE A 121 -3.75 26.11 -1.64
CA PHE A 121 -3.53 26.81 -0.37
C PHE A 121 -3.58 28.32 -0.58
N PHE A 122 -4.16 29.06 0.37
CA PHE A 122 -4.20 30.52 0.32
C PHE A 122 -3.02 31.12 1.09
N ASN A 123 -2.15 31.85 0.41
CA ASN A 123 -0.92 32.40 1.00
C ASN A 123 -1.10 33.80 1.64
N GLY A 124 -2.34 34.26 1.81
CA GLY A 124 -2.65 35.60 2.32
C GLY A 124 -2.94 36.64 1.25
N LYS A 125 -2.49 36.41 0.01
CA LYS A 125 -2.74 37.30 -1.15
C LYS A 125 -3.51 36.59 -2.25
N ALA A 126 -3.12 35.36 -2.56
CA ALA A 126 -3.71 34.57 -3.63
C ALA A 126 -3.71 33.07 -3.28
N TYR A 127 -4.48 32.30 -4.04
CA TYR A 127 -4.40 30.85 -4.02
C TYR A 127 -3.17 30.39 -4.79
N VAL A 128 -2.37 29.53 -4.17
CA VAL A 128 -1.18 28.90 -4.72
C VAL A 128 -1.33 27.39 -4.70
N ASN A 129 -0.77 26.74 -5.72
CA ASN A 129 -0.79 25.30 -5.87
C ASN A 129 0.56 24.73 -5.46
N VAL A 130 0.60 23.96 -4.37
CA VAL A 130 1.81 23.25 -3.94
C VAL A 130 1.68 21.80 -4.37
N THR A 131 2.58 21.34 -5.23
CA THR A 131 2.49 20.03 -5.86
C THR A 131 3.63 19.12 -5.46
N ASN A 132 3.36 17.81 -5.42
CA ASN A 132 4.40 16.79 -5.44
C ASN A 132 4.01 15.71 -6.45
N THR A 133 4.99 15.12 -7.12
CA THR A 133 4.80 14.09 -8.15
C THR A 133 5.71 12.90 -7.87
N ILE A 134 5.14 11.71 -7.97
CA ILE A 134 5.89 10.46 -7.93
C ILE A 134 5.56 9.63 -9.17
N ASN A 135 6.53 8.86 -9.64
CA ASN A 135 6.35 7.94 -10.76
C ASN A 135 6.07 6.53 -10.24
N GLY A 136 5.39 5.73 -11.05
CA GLY A 136 5.23 4.31 -10.83
C GLY A 136 6.57 3.58 -10.68
N GLN A 137 6.57 2.43 -10.02
CA GLN A 137 7.78 1.67 -9.73
C GLN A 137 7.61 0.19 -10.05
N LYS A 138 8.60 -0.37 -10.77
CA LYS A 138 8.70 -1.81 -10.98
C LYS A 138 8.93 -2.52 -9.64
N VAL A 139 7.94 -3.28 -9.19
CA VAL A 139 8.04 -4.08 -7.96
C VAL A 139 8.78 -5.37 -8.29
N LYS A 140 9.91 -5.62 -7.60
CA LYS A 140 10.54 -6.94 -7.62
C LYS A 140 9.86 -7.83 -6.56
N PRO A 141 9.27 -8.98 -6.92
CA PRO A 141 8.72 -9.88 -5.93
C PRO A 141 9.85 -10.32 -4.99
N LYS A 142 9.63 -10.20 -3.67
CA LYS A 142 10.57 -10.79 -2.70
C LYS A 142 10.52 -12.31 -2.90
N GLY A 143 11.64 -12.86 -3.34
CA GLY A 143 11.77 -14.27 -3.67
C GLY A 143 11.25 -15.17 -2.55
N LEU A 144 10.48 -16.17 -2.98
CA LEU A 144 10.04 -17.31 -2.19
C LEU A 144 11.26 -17.86 -1.43
N LYS A 145 11.33 -17.67 -0.10
CA LYS A 145 12.30 -18.39 0.73
C LYS A 145 11.91 -19.85 0.66
N LEU A 146 12.58 -20.61 -0.20
CA LEU A 146 12.39 -22.03 -0.36
C LEU A 146 12.80 -22.72 0.96
N LEU A 147 11.84 -22.87 1.88
CA LEU A 147 11.97 -23.60 3.15
C LEU A 147 12.15 -25.12 2.93
N GLY A 148 12.52 -25.56 1.72
CA GLY A 148 12.61 -26.96 1.32
C GLY A 148 14.00 -27.58 1.41
N PHE A 149 15.09 -26.80 1.55
CA PHE A 149 16.43 -27.39 1.53
C PHE A 149 16.70 -28.34 2.71
N GLY A 150 16.14 -28.05 3.90
CA GLY A 150 16.27 -28.93 5.06
C GLY A 150 15.59 -30.29 4.85
N TYR A 151 14.34 -30.29 4.36
CA TYR A 151 13.55 -31.50 4.16
C TYR A 151 14.15 -32.43 3.09
N ILE A 152 14.67 -31.85 2.01
CA ILE A 152 15.35 -32.61 0.94
C ILE A 152 16.61 -33.30 1.45
N LEU A 153 17.40 -32.65 2.31
CA LEU A 153 18.60 -33.26 2.92
C LEU A 153 18.27 -34.41 3.89
N PHE A 154 17.13 -34.36 4.58
CA PHE A 154 16.68 -35.47 5.42
C PHE A 154 16.23 -36.67 4.59
N LEU A 155 15.49 -36.44 3.50
CA LEU A 155 15.08 -37.50 2.59
C LEU A 155 16.28 -38.18 1.92
N SER A 156 17.27 -37.41 1.46
CA SER A 156 18.47 -37.97 0.83
C SER A 156 19.30 -38.80 1.82
N LYS A 157 19.42 -38.36 3.08
CA LYS A 157 20.09 -39.14 4.12
C LYS A 157 19.35 -40.45 4.42
N SER A 158 18.03 -40.41 4.56
CA SER A 158 17.21 -41.61 4.81
C SER A 158 17.39 -42.66 3.71
N LEU A 159 17.38 -42.23 2.43
CA LEU A 159 17.60 -43.13 1.29
C LEU A 159 19.02 -43.74 1.30
N LEU A 160 20.03 -42.94 1.64
CA LEU A 160 21.42 -43.40 1.76
C LEU A 160 21.58 -44.44 2.88
N TYR A 161 20.96 -44.21 4.04
CA TYR A 161 20.98 -45.17 5.17
C TYR A 161 20.31 -46.49 4.78
N ALA A 162 19.17 -46.46 4.08
CA ALA A 162 18.49 -47.67 3.63
C ALA A 162 19.37 -48.51 2.67
N LEU A 163 20.07 -47.87 1.74
CA LEU A 163 20.99 -48.54 0.81
C LEU A 163 22.19 -49.17 1.52
N ILE A 164 22.77 -48.47 2.49
CA ILE A 164 23.91 -48.99 3.28
C ILE A 164 23.47 -50.22 4.10
N VAL A 165 22.33 -50.14 4.78
CA VAL A 165 21.81 -51.26 5.58
C VAL A 165 21.48 -52.46 4.69
N ALA A 166 20.81 -52.23 3.55
CA ALA A 166 20.55 -53.30 2.58
C ALA A 166 21.84 -53.94 2.06
N GLY A 167 22.87 -53.15 1.76
CA GLY A 167 24.18 -53.65 1.33
C GLY A 167 24.89 -54.50 2.39
N VAL A 168 24.85 -54.07 3.66
CA VAL A 168 25.43 -54.83 4.78
C VAL A 168 24.67 -56.14 5.02
N VAL A 169 23.34 -56.10 5.02
CA VAL A 169 22.49 -57.30 5.18
C VAL A 169 22.70 -58.27 4.01
N CYS A 170 22.77 -57.77 2.78
CA CYS A 170 23.07 -58.58 1.60
C CYS A 170 24.44 -59.23 1.72
N LYS A 171 25.50 -58.49 2.09
CA LYS A 171 26.82 -59.06 2.34
C LYS A 171 26.81 -60.11 3.45
N TYR A 172 26.11 -59.86 4.55
CA TYR A 172 26.02 -60.80 5.67
C TYR A 172 25.31 -62.10 5.25
N LYS A 173 24.19 -62.01 4.51
CA LYS A 173 23.49 -63.19 3.98
C LYS A 173 24.32 -63.94 2.93
N PHE A 174 25.07 -63.24 2.09
CA PHE A 174 25.96 -63.87 1.11
C PHE A 174 27.14 -64.60 1.77
N SER A 175 27.75 -63.99 2.79
CA SER A 175 28.79 -64.64 3.59
C SER A 175 28.27 -65.82 4.41
N ALA A 176 27.02 -65.77 4.90
CA ALA A 176 26.38 -66.91 5.56
C ALA A 176 26.14 -68.07 4.57
N LYS A 177 25.67 -67.77 3.34
CA LYS A 177 25.50 -68.79 2.28
C LYS A 177 26.83 -69.41 1.85
N LYS A 178 27.92 -68.65 1.84
CA LYS A 178 29.26 -69.13 1.46
C LYS A 178 29.89 -70.07 2.51
N LYS A 179 29.43 -70.03 3.78
CA LYS A 179 29.86 -70.95 4.85
C LYS A 179 29.10 -72.29 4.85
N GLN A 180 28.13 -72.48 3.94
CA GLN A 180 27.23 -73.62 3.94
C GLN A 180 27.26 -74.41 2.62
N LEU A 181 28.29 -74.20 1.80
CA LEU A 181 28.58 -75.03 0.62
C LEU A 181 29.55 -76.15 1.05
N PRO A 182 29.23 -77.43 0.82
CA PRO A 182 30.11 -78.54 1.17
C PRO A 182 31.35 -78.50 0.28
N GLU A 183 32.53 -78.62 0.90
CA GLU A 183 33.75 -79.04 0.23
C GLU A 183 33.65 -80.56 0.11
N ASP A 184 33.71 -81.05 -1.14
CA ASP A 184 33.79 -82.46 -1.51
C ASP A 184 35.24 -82.95 -1.27
#